data_AF-A0A4V6NA08-F1
#
_entry.id   AF-A0A4V6NA08-F1
#
_cell.length_a   1.000
_cell.length_b   1.000
_cell.length_c   1.000
_cell.angle_alpha   90.00
_cell.angle_beta   90.00
_cell.angle_gamma   90.00
#
_symmetry.space_group_name_H-M   'P 1'
#
loop_
_entity.id
_entity.type
_entity.pdbx_description
1 polymer ?
#
loop_
_entity_poly.entity_id
_entity_poly.type
_entity_poly.pdbx_seq_one_letter_code
_entity_poly.pdbx_strand_id
1 'polypeptide(L)'
;MKTLRSILIALTITFLCTACAYSRDFPKRDRSSGLDLSSTAKRFSVPHCEVSVPLTQEEVLRAVELQGVPHPEDRPDWQAMIKDLKPNDQLRQVTCLTTGSSGLAAGDVFYGLFRDGEMVAEMHTIIIN
;
A
#
# COMPACT_ATOMS: atom_id res chain seq x y z
N MET A 1 18.43 67.83 13.25
CA MET A 1 18.73 67.99 11.81
C MET A 1 19.16 66.65 11.24
N LYS A 2 18.48 66.21 10.15
CA LYS A 2 18.81 65.11 9.23
C LYS A 2 18.73 63.65 9.75
N THR A 3 17.50 63.15 9.75
CA THR A 3 17.14 61.80 9.27
C THR A 3 17.69 61.56 7.86
N LEU A 4 18.07 60.30 7.53
CA LEU A 4 18.39 59.67 6.21
C LEU A 4 19.42 58.56 6.53
N ARG A 5 19.32 57.26 6.17
CA ARG A 5 18.81 56.62 4.95
C ARG A 5 18.84 55.08 5.10
N SER A 6 17.86 54.42 4.45
CA SER A 6 17.96 53.14 3.69
C SER A 6 18.37 51.88 4.46
N ILE A 7 17.50 50.89 4.77
CA ILE A 7 16.74 49.96 3.90
C ILE A 7 17.54 49.48 2.67
N LEU A 8 18.00 48.22 2.75
CA LEU A 8 18.36 47.29 1.65
C LEU A 8 18.57 45.91 2.31
N ILE A 9 17.55 45.06 2.46
CA ILE A 9 17.04 44.05 1.50
C ILE A 9 18.16 43.24 0.82
N ALA A 10 18.38 42.04 1.32
CA ALA A 10 18.61 40.84 0.51
C ALA A 10 18.38 39.59 1.40
N LEU A 11 17.11 39.30 1.68
CA LEU A 11 16.70 37.96 2.11
C LEU A 11 16.96 37.01 0.94
N THR A 12 18.08 36.30 1.00
CA THR A 12 18.32 35.11 0.19
C THR A 12 17.34 34.04 0.65
N ILE A 13 16.16 34.03 0.01
CA ILE A 13 15.17 32.96 0.13
C ILE A 13 15.88 31.69 -0.34
N THR A 14 16.29 30.90 0.65
CA THR A 14 16.80 29.56 0.48
C THR A 14 15.70 28.78 -0.20
N PHE A 15 15.93 28.40 -1.46
CA PHE A 15 15.13 27.38 -2.15
C PHE A 15 15.37 26.07 -1.39
N LEU A 16 14.67 25.91 -0.27
CA LEU A 16 14.49 24.64 0.39
C LEU A 16 13.75 23.78 -0.63
N CYS A 17 14.51 22.91 -1.30
CA CYS A 17 13.97 21.73 -1.94
C CYS A 17 13.08 21.03 -0.91
N THR A 18 11.79 21.30 -0.94
CA THR A 18 10.76 20.37 -0.48
C THR A 18 10.81 19.19 -1.44
N ALA A 19 11.89 18.42 -1.35
CA ALA A 19 11.78 16.99 -1.57
C ALA A 19 10.75 16.56 -0.53
N CYS A 20 9.49 16.48 -0.94
CA CYS A 20 8.53 15.64 -0.26
C CYS A 20 9.22 14.28 -0.19
N ALA A 21 9.79 13.99 0.98
CA ALA A 21 10.15 12.65 1.33
C ALA A 21 8.84 11.88 1.24
N TYR A 22 8.56 11.33 0.06
CA TYR A 22 7.66 10.20 -0.08
C TYR A 22 8.32 9.12 0.75
N SER A 23 7.97 9.10 2.04
CA SER A 23 8.29 7.99 2.91
C SER A 23 7.82 6.74 2.19
N ARG A 24 8.59 5.65 2.33
CA ARG A 24 8.16 4.30 1.95
C ARG A 24 6.94 3.96 2.81
N ASP A 25 5.80 4.51 2.46
CA ASP A 25 4.58 4.35 3.21
C ASP A 25 3.97 3.04 2.73
N PHE A 26 4.08 2.03 3.58
CA PHE A 26 3.17 0.90 3.49
C PHE A 26 1.74 1.42 3.41
N PRO A 27 0.87 0.81 2.59
CA PRO A 27 -0.52 1.19 2.50
C PRO A 27 -1.16 1.33 3.89
N LYS A 28 -1.87 2.43 4.12
CA LYS A 28 -2.54 2.67 5.41
C LYS A 28 -3.57 1.58 5.69
N ARG A 29 -3.53 1.00 6.89
CA ARG A 29 -4.51 0.00 7.34
C ARG A 29 -5.90 0.60 7.49
N ASP A 30 -6.91 -0.08 6.96
CA ASP A 30 -8.33 0.28 7.13
C ASP A 30 -8.97 -0.60 8.21
N ARG A 31 -9.09 -0.05 9.42
CA ARG A 31 -9.75 -0.71 10.56
C ARG A 31 -11.28 -0.64 10.50
N SER A 32 -11.82 0.09 9.54
CA SER A 32 -13.26 0.38 9.39
C SER A 32 -13.87 -0.27 8.15
N SER A 33 -13.13 -1.16 7.47
CA SER A 33 -13.55 -1.71 6.18
C SER A 33 -14.85 -2.52 6.25
N GLY A 34 -15.16 -3.12 7.41
CA GLY A 34 -16.31 -4.02 7.58
C GLY A 34 -16.21 -5.33 6.79
N LEU A 35 -15.07 -5.61 6.15
CA LEU A 35 -14.84 -6.82 5.36
C LEU A 35 -14.68 -8.04 6.27
N ASP A 36 -15.36 -9.14 5.97
CA ASP A 36 -15.14 -10.42 6.62
C ASP A 36 -13.95 -11.14 5.99
N LEU A 37 -12.83 -11.18 6.72
CA LEU A 37 -11.60 -11.86 6.32
C LEU A 37 -11.38 -13.18 7.05
N SER A 38 -12.39 -13.72 7.75
CA SER A 38 -12.27 -14.92 8.57
C SER A 38 -11.89 -16.16 7.75
N SER A 39 -12.46 -16.30 6.55
CA SER A 39 -12.13 -17.37 5.61
C SER A 39 -10.68 -17.27 5.12
N THR A 40 -10.23 -16.06 4.79
CA THR A 40 -8.85 -15.77 4.39
C THR A 40 -7.87 -16.05 5.52
N ALA A 41 -8.17 -15.60 6.74
CA ALA A 41 -7.34 -15.85 7.92
C ALA A 41 -7.19 -17.36 8.19
N LYS A 42 -8.28 -18.12 8.05
CA LYS A 42 -8.27 -19.58 8.16
C LYS A 42 -7.41 -20.23 7.08
N ARG A 43 -7.47 -19.75 5.82
CA ARG A 43 -6.65 -20.27 4.71
C ARG A 43 -5.15 -20.20 5.01
N PHE A 44 -4.70 -19.13 5.67
CA PHE A 44 -3.29 -18.95 6.05
C PHE A 44 -2.96 -19.39 7.48
N SER A 45 -3.89 -20.02 8.20
CA SER A 45 -3.70 -20.43 9.60
C SER A 45 -3.25 -19.30 10.52
N VAL A 46 -3.72 -18.07 10.27
CA VAL A 46 -3.44 -16.88 11.08
C VAL A 46 -4.69 -16.48 11.89
N PRO A 47 -4.53 -15.81 13.05
CA PRO A 47 -5.67 -15.43 13.89
C PRO A 47 -6.57 -14.38 13.22
N HIS A 48 -5.97 -13.48 12.44
CA HIS A 48 -6.69 -12.46 11.68
C HIS A 48 -5.84 -12.01 10.49
N CYS A 49 -6.51 -11.45 9.48
CA CYS A 49 -5.87 -10.69 8.42
C CYS A 49 -6.29 -9.23 8.51
N GLU A 50 -5.50 -8.36 7.91
CA GLU A 50 -5.75 -6.93 7.85
C GLU A 50 -5.78 -6.46 6.41
N VAL A 51 -6.52 -5.39 6.15
CA VAL A 51 -6.60 -4.77 4.83
C VAL A 51 -6.13 -3.33 4.87
N SER A 52 -5.58 -2.85 3.76
CA SER A 52 -5.36 -1.43 3.54
C SER A 52 -6.66 -0.70 3.19
N VAL A 53 -6.63 0.63 3.21
CA VAL A 53 -7.58 1.47 2.46
C VAL A 53 -7.58 1.08 0.97
N PRO A 54 -8.64 1.39 0.21
CA PRO A 54 -8.65 1.17 -1.23
C PRO A 54 -7.45 1.87 -1.89
N LEU A 55 -6.83 1.17 -2.84
CA LEU A 55 -5.69 1.61 -3.62
C LEU A 55 -6.09 1.76 -5.08
N THR A 56 -5.40 2.65 -5.77
CA THR A 56 -5.39 2.73 -7.22
C THR A 56 -4.50 1.66 -7.82
N GLN A 57 -4.69 1.35 -9.11
CA GLN A 57 -3.80 0.42 -9.83
C GLN A 57 -2.34 0.90 -9.80
N GLU A 58 -2.10 2.21 -9.96
CA GLU A 58 -0.76 2.79 -9.94
C GLU A 58 -0.09 2.62 -8.58
N GLU A 59 -0.82 2.80 -7.47
CA GLU A 59 -0.29 2.59 -6.12
C GLU A 59 0.09 1.12 -5.88
N VAL A 60 -0.72 0.17 -6.36
CA VAL A 60 -0.40 -1.26 -6.28
C VAL A 60 0.88 -1.57 -7.06
N LEU A 61 0.95 -1.18 -8.34
CA LEU A 61 2.10 -1.44 -9.20
C LEU A 61 3.38 -0.83 -8.63
N ARG A 62 3.34 0.43 -8.20
CA ARG A 62 4.48 1.10 -7.58
C ARG A 62 4.94 0.40 -6.31
N ALA A 63 4.00 -0.05 -5.46
CA ALA A 63 4.35 -0.75 -4.23
C ALA A 63 4.99 -2.13 -4.50
N VAL A 64 4.52 -2.85 -5.53
CA VAL A 64 5.09 -4.15 -5.94
C VAL A 64 6.48 -3.96 -6.56
N GLU A 65 6.68 -2.92 -7.37
CA GLU A 65 8.00 -2.57 -7.93
C GLU A 65 9.01 -2.25 -6.83
N LEU A 66 8.60 -1.50 -5.80
CA LEU A 66 9.43 -1.20 -4.62
C LEU A 66 9.80 -2.45 -3.80
N GLN A 67 9.08 -3.56 -3.98
CA GLN A 67 9.40 -4.87 -3.39
C GLN A 67 10.38 -5.69 -4.26
N GLY A 68 10.85 -5.14 -5.38
CA GLY A 68 11.88 -5.74 -6.23
C GLY A 68 11.35 -6.56 -7.40
N VAL A 69 10.06 -6.45 -7.73
CA VAL A 69 9.47 -7.09 -8.90
C VAL A 69 9.48 -6.10 -10.07
N PRO A 70 10.34 -6.27 -11.09
CA PRO A 70 10.33 -5.40 -12.26
C PRO A 70 9.07 -5.66 -13.10
N HIS A 71 8.53 -4.61 -13.71
CA HIS A 71 7.36 -4.67 -14.60
C HIS A 71 6.18 -5.45 -13.98
N PRO A 72 5.70 -5.07 -12.78
CA PRO A 72 4.60 -5.77 -12.12
C PRO A 72 3.32 -5.82 -12.96
N GLU A 73 3.15 -4.89 -13.90
CA GLU A 73 2.09 -4.87 -14.89
C GLU A 73 2.11 -6.09 -15.82
N ASP A 74 3.25 -6.71 -16.07
CA ASP A 74 3.36 -7.86 -16.98
C ASP A 74 3.05 -9.19 -16.29
N ARG A 75 2.81 -9.17 -14.97
CA ARG A 75 2.53 -10.41 -14.24
C ARG A 75 1.19 -11.02 -14.67
N PRO A 76 1.12 -12.33 -14.95
CA PRO A 76 -0.12 -12.98 -15.36
C PRO A 76 -1.26 -12.87 -14.33
N ASP A 77 -0.95 -12.92 -13.04
CA ASP A 77 -1.93 -12.80 -11.95
C ASP A 77 -2.47 -11.37 -11.80
N TRP A 78 -1.61 -10.36 -11.98
CA TRP A 78 -2.05 -8.97 -12.12
C TRP A 78 -2.98 -8.79 -13.33
N GLN A 79 -2.55 -9.22 -14.51
CA GLN A 79 -3.32 -9.09 -15.76
C GLN A 79 -4.69 -9.78 -15.65
N ALA A 80 -4.75 -10.96 -15.03
CA ALA A 80 -6.01 -11.63 -14.76
C ALA A 80 -6.91 -10.81 -13.82
N MET A 81 -6.35 -10.29 -12.71
CA MET A 81 -7.09 -9.48 -11.75
C MET A 81 -7.67 -8.20 -12.37
N ILE A 82 -6.88 -7.44 -13.12
CA ILE A 82 -7.35 -6.17 -13.70
C ILE A 82 -8.32 -6.35 -14.87
N LYS A 83 -8.23 -7.47 -15.59
CA LYS A 83 -9.18 -7.79 -16.67
C LYS A 83 -10.61 -7.94 -16.15
N ASP A 84 -10.75 -8.39 -14.91
CA ASP A 84 -12.04 -8.62 -14.25
C ASP A 84 -12.53 -7.41 -13.43
N LEU A 85 -11.79 -6.30 -13.44
CA LEU A 85 -12.10 -5.08 -12.69
C LEU A 85 -13.42 -4.46 -13.17
N LYS A 86 -14.31 -4.17 -12.22
CA LYS A 86 -15.59 -3.48 -12.46
C LYS A 86 -15.64 -2.14 -11.71
N PRO A 87 -16.54 -1.23 -12.12
CA PRO A 87 -16.83 -0.04 -11.33
C PRO A 87 -17.16 -0.40 -9.88
N ASN A 88 -16.64 0.39 -8.94
CA ASN A 88 -16.77 0.24 -7.48
C ASN A 88 -16.00 -0.92 -6.83
N ASP A 89 -15.32 -1.76 -7.62
CA ASP A 89 -14.38 -2.70 -7.03
C ASP A 89 -13.24 -1.96 -6.32
N GLN A 90 -12.67 -2.60 -5.30
CA GLN A 90 -11.61 -2.02 -4.48
C GLN A 90 -10.37 -2.92 -4.52
N LEU A 91 -9.25 -2.37 -4.98
CA LEU A 91 -7.95 -3.00 -4.78
C LEU A 91 -7.47 -2.68 -3.35
N ARG A 92 -7.09 -3.70 -2.59
CA ARG A 92 -6.57 -3.53 -1.23
C ARG A 92 -5.41 -4.47 -1.00
N GLN A 93 -4.39 -4.02 -0.29
CA GLN A 93 -3.37 -4.94 0.24
C GLN A 93 -4.00 -5.73 1.39
N VAL A 94 -3.80 -7.04 1.40
CA VAL A 94 -4.16 -7.95 2.48
C VAL A 94 -2.88 -8.43 3.14
N THR A 95 -2.81 -8.29 4.46
CA THR A 95 -1.70 -8.75 5.28
C THR A 95 -2.21 -9.82 6.24
N CYS A 96 -1.80 -11.07 6.02
CA CYS A 96 -2.15 -12.23 6.81
C CYS A 96 -0.88 -12.80 7.44
N LEU A 97 -0.37 -12.14 8.50
CA LEU A 97 0.87 -12.54 9.17
C LEU A 97 0.60 -12.97 10.61
N THR A 98 1.34 -13.97 11.06
CA THR A 98 1.42 -14.38 12.46
C THR A 98 2.87 -14.42 12.91
N THR A 99 3.12 -14.21 14.19
CA THR A 99 4.46 -14.32 14.78
C THR A 99 4.44 -15.46 15.79
N GLY A 100 5.27 -16.48 15.57
CA GLY A 100 5.40 -17.62 16.47
C GLY A 100 6.07 -17.25 17.78
N SER A 101 6.07 -18.19 18.74
CA SER A 101 6.72 -18.01 20.05
C SER A 101 8.24 -17.81 19.95
N SER A 102 8.85 -18.19 18.83
CA SER A 102 10.27 -17.95 18.50
C SER A 102 10.55 -16.54 17.97
N GLY A 103 9.52 -15.72 17.74
CA GLY A 103 9.63 -14.40 17.13
C GLY A 103 9.70 -14.41 15.59
N LEU A 104 9.65 -15.58 14.95
CA LEU A 104 9.61 -15.69 13.50
C LEU A 104 8.20 -15.40 12.97
N ALA A 105 8.13 -14.58 11.91
CA ALA A 105 6.90 -14.32 11.20
C ALA A 105 6.61 -15.45 10.20
N ALA A 106 5.34 -15.77 9.98
CA ALA A 106 4.85 -16.64 8.93
C ALA A 106 3.54 -16.09 8.36
N GLY A 107 3.24 -16.39 7.09
CA GLY A 107 2.01 -15.99 6.42
C GLY A 107 2.25 -15.32 5.06
N ASP A 108 1.32 -14.45 4.66
CA ASP A 108 1.26 -13.93 3.30
C ASP A 108 0.91 -12.43 3.28
N VAL A 109 1.48 -11.71 2.32
CA VAL A 109 1.10 -10.36 1.93
C VAL A 109 0.81 -10.35 0.44
N PHE A 110 -0.38 -9.91 0.08
CA PHE A 110 -0.89 -9.96 -1.28
C PHE A 110 -1.85 -8.80 -1.55
N TYR A 111 -2.22 -8.59 -2.81
CA TYR A 111 -3.25 -7.64 -3.21
C TYR A 111 -4.52 -8.40 -3.57
N GLY A 112 -5.65 -7.97 -3.02
CA GLY A 112 -6.97 -8.52 -3.31
C GLY A 112 -7.85 -7.53 -4.05
N LEU A 113 -8.64 -8.03 -4.99
CA LEU A 113 -9.74 -7.31 -5.63
C LEU A 113 -11.04 -7.62 -4.89
N PHE A 114 -11.66 -6.60 -4.31
CA PHE A 114 -12.89 -6.73 -3.54
C PHE A 114 -14.10 -6.18 -4.30
N ARG A 115 -15.18 -6.96 -4.33
CA ARG A 115 -16.47 -6.62 -4.95
C ARG A 115 -17.58 -6.93 -3.96
N ASP A 116 -18.43 -5.96 -3.67
CA ASP A 116 -19.57 -6.12 -2.75
C ASP A 116 -19.18 -6.71 -1.38
N GLY A 117 -17.95 -6.44 -0.93
CA GLY A 117 -17.40 -6.94 0.33
C GLY A 117 -16.68 -8.30 0.26
N GLU A 118 -16.70 -8.96 -0.90
CA GLU A 118 -16.05 -10.26 -1.10
C GLU A 118 -14.78 -10.13 -1.94
N MET A 119 -13.76 -10.93 -1.63
CA MET A 119 -12.54 -11.00 -2.42
C MET A 119 -12.75 -11.92 -3.64
N VAL A 120 -12.61 -11.37 -4.85
CA VAL A 120 -12.90 -12.08 -6.11
C VAL A 120 -11.65 -12.47 -6.91
N ALA A 121 -10.50 -11.85 -6.63
CA ALA A 121 -9.20 -12.17 -7.23
C ALA A 121 -8.05 -11.72 -6.31
N GLU A 122 -6.87 -12.32 -6.48
CA GLU A 122 -5.69 -12.02 -5.67
C GLU A 122 -4.36 -12.14 -6.44
N MET A 123 -3.36 -11.38 -6.01
CA MET A 123 -1.97 -11.38 -6.53
C MET A 123 -1.01 -11.38 -5.35
N HIS A 124 -0.26 -12.48 -5.19
CA HIS A 124 0.64 -12.67 -4.06
C HIS A 124 1.98 -11.97 -4.26
N THR A 125 2.54 -11.38 -3.21
CA THR A 125 3.83 -10.68 -3.30
C THR A 125 4.87 -11.17 -2.32
N ILE A 126 4.50 -11.41 -1.06
CA ILE A 126 5.45 -11.85 -0.03
C ILE A 126 4.87 -13.07 0.67
N ILE A 127 5.56 -14.20 0.56
CA ILE A 127 5.23 -15.42 1.29
C ILE A 127 6.34 -15.66 2.31
N ILE A 128 5.96 -15.77 3.59
CA ILE A 128 6.87 -16.01 4.71
C ILE A 128 6.54 -17.40 5.29
N ASN A 129 7.49 -18.33 5.23
CA ASN A 129 7.34 -19.70 5.72
C ASN A 129 7.96 -19.89 7.10
#